data_AF-A0A522DMZ4-F1
#
_entry.id   AF-A0A522DMZ4-F1
#
_cell.length_a   1.000
_cell.length_b   1.000
_cell.length_c   1.000
_cell.angle_alpha   90.00
_cell.angle_beta   90.00
_cell.angle_gamma   90.00
#
_symmetry.space_group_name_H-M   'P 1'
#
loop_
_entity.id
_entity.type
_entity.pdbx_description
1 polymer ?
#
loop_
_entity_poly.entity_id
_entity_poly.type
_entity_poly.pdbx_seq_one_letter_code
_entity_poly.pdbx_strand_id
1 'polypeptide(L)'
;MDNITPFVGTDSLQYFKQLLRQKHAQLEQKFDPHSSVADLLKERSDFIDGILSRCWRHFLGEHAMQLSLIAVGGYGRRELFPYSDIDIVVLLDSDDTSPYREALADFSTFLWDMGLKPGQSVRTVQECIDAAIDDQTVMTSLMEIRLIIGCPSLYERLKLQAAPDNIWPSDRFFMAKMEEQQQRYAKAHDTAYNLEPNIKEGPGGLRDMQVIAWVFKRHYNSSTLKELIKYSFLPESEYSELMAARDVLWRIRYALHLLTHRGEDRLIFDYQRDLARQFGFSGEDQHYNQDVEQFMQFYFKTVQGLERLNEMLLQLFNERFICGETGCKPVPVSNRFVAVNGYLEAIDEQLFEQQPLALLEVFLILQKNRLLKGIRATTIRLIRKNLHKIDAAFRENKMANRLFIELLRQPCGITTQLRRMNRYGVLAAYLPCFANIVARMQYDLFHIYTVDEHTLFVIRNLRRFSIDAHYDELPFCHSIFLLIPKPEL
;
A
#
# COMPACT_ATOMS: atom_id res chain seq x y z
N MET A 1 14.93 5.53 29.77
CA MET A 1 14.84 4.05 29.81
C MET A 1 14.88 3.51 31.25
N ASP A 2 14.74 4.36 32.28
CA ASP A 2 15.15 4.04 33.66
C ASP A 2 14.02 3.68 34.64
N ASN A 3 12.77 3.52 34.17
CA ASN A 3 11.62 3.27 35.06
C ASN A 3 11.11 1.81 35.08
N ILE A 4 11.80 0.86 34.45
CA ILE A 4 11.44 -0.57 34.57
C ILE A 4 12.26 -1.16 35.71
N THR A 5 11.59 -1.51 36.80
CA THR A 5 12.19 -2.06 38.01
C THR A 5 12.87 -3.41 37.71
N PRO A 6 13.99 -3.77 38.37
CA PRO A 6 14.60 -5.10 38.21
C PRO A 6 13.64 -6.23 38.56
N PHE A 7 13.93 -7.46 38.10
CA PHE A 7 13.24 -8.66 38.60
C PHE A 7 13.49 -8.78 40.11
N VAL A 8 12.47 -8.52 40.93
CA VAL A 8 12.54 -8.60 42.40
C VAL A 8 11.44 -9.53 42.90
N GLY A 9 11.81 -10.75 43.28
CA GLY A 9 10.93 -11.70 43.95
C GLY A 9 9.86 -12.39 43.09
N THR A 10 9.01 -13.16 43.76
CA THR A 10 7.99 -14.06 43.19
C THR A 10 6.85 -13.37 42.41
N ASP A 11 6.75 -12.03 42.45
CA ASP A 11 5.64 -11.27 41.84
C ASP A 11 6.02 -10.53 40.53
N SER A 12 7.18 -10.85 39.96
CA SER A 12 7.71 -10.18 38.76
C SER A 12 6.76 -10.31 37.55
N LEU A 13 6.13 -11.48 37.36
CA LEU A 13 5.19 -11.71 36.25
C LEU A 13 3.98 -10.77 36.31
N GLN A 14 3.39 -10.58 37.49
CA GLN A 14 2.23 -9.71 37.66
C GLN A 14 2.61 -8.24 37.43
N TYR A 15 3.79 -7.82 37.88
CA TYR A 15 4.33 -6.50 37.62
C TYR A 15 4.44 -6.22 36.12
N PHE A 16 5.04 -7.11 35.33
CA PHE A 16 5.16 -6.92 33.87
C PHE A 16 3.79 -6.90 33.18
N LYS A 17 2.84 -7.77 33.57
CA LYS A 17 1.46 -7.72 33.07
C LYS A 17 0.78 -6.38 33.34
N GLN A 18 0.95 -5.85 34.56
CA GLN A 18 0.40 -4.56 34.94
C GLN A 18 1.04 -3.43 34.14
N LEU A 19 2.35 -3.47 33.94
CA LEU A 19 3.09 -2.46 33.19
C LEU A 19 2.65 -2.41 31.71
N LEU A 20 2.46 -3.57 31.07
CA LEU A 20 1.93 -3.68 29.70
C LEU A 20 0.52 -3.07 29.60
N ARG A 21 -0.37 -3.39 30.55
CA ARG A 21 -1.74 -2.85 30.60
C ARG A 21 -1.76 -1.33 30.81
N GLN A 22 -0.96 -0.84 31.75
CA GLN A 22 -0.83 0.59 32.02
C GLN A 22 -0.30 1.34 30.80
N LYS A 23 0.70 0.79 30.11
CA LYS A 23 1.23 1.41 28.91
C LYS A 23 0.19 1.46 27.79
N HIS A 24 -0.57 0.38 27.61
CA HIS A 24 -1.64 0.35 26.61
C HIS A 24 -2.69 1.43 26.89
N ALA A 25 -3.20 1.52 28.12
CA ALA A 25 -4.16 2.55 28.51
C ALA A 25 -3.60 3.97 28.37
N GLN A 26 -2.31 4.18 28.68
CA GLN A 26 -1.65 5.48 28.48
C GLN A 26 -1.62 5.88 26.99
N LEU A 27 -1.26 4.96 26.10
CA LEU A 27 -1.19 5.23 24.65
C LEU A 27 -2.59 5.41 24.03
N GLU A 28 -3.59 4.71 24.55
CA GLU A 28 -4.99 4.89 24.18
C GLU A 28 -5.49 6.29 24.59
N GLN A 29 -5.19 6.76 25.80
CA GLN A 29 -5.56 8.11 26.25
C GLN A 29 -4.87 9.24 25.46
N LYS A 30 -3.67 8.99 24.93
CA LYS A 30 -2.95 9.94 24.07
C LYS A 30 -3.44 9.96 22.63
N PHE A 31 -4.21 8.96 22.21
CA PHE A 31 -4.64 8.86 20.82
C PHE A 31 -5.65 9.97 20.51
N ASP A 32 -5.35 10.72 19.46
CA ASP A 32 -6.25 11.70 18.87
C ASP A 32 -6.44 11.32 17.39
N PRO A 33 -7.68 11.04 16.94
CA PRO A 33 -7.95 10.67 15.56
C PRO A 33 -7.60 11.78 14.56
N HIS A 34 -7.34 13.01 14.99
CA HIS A 34 -6.93 14.15 14.15
C HIS A 34 -5.42 14.38 14.06
N SER A 35 -4.64 13.71 14.91
CA SER A 35 -3.19 13.87 15.02
C SER A 35 -2.43 12.65 14.49
N SER A 36 -1.18 12.84 14.07
CA SER A 36 -0.34 11.74 13.59
C SER A 36 -0.07 10.72 14.71
N VAL A 37 -0.17 9.43 14.38
CA VAL A 37 0.12 8.34 15.34
C VAL A 37 1.58 7.87 15.31
N ALA A 38 2.44 8.47 14.49
CA ALA A 38 3.83 8.02 14.30
C ALA A 38 4.60 7.94 15.63
N ASP A 39 4.45 8.95 16.48
CA ASP A 39 5.11 8.97 17.79
C ASP A 39 4.53 7.94 18.76
N LEU A 40 3.22 7.63 18.67
CA LEU A 40 2.60 6.58 19.48
C LEU A 40 3.13 5.19 19.10
N LEU A 41 3.28 4.92 17.79
CA LEU A 41 3.85 3.66 17.29
C LEU A 41 5.31 3.49 17.75
N LYS A 42 6.10 4.57 17.66
CA LYS A 42 7.49 4.58 18.11
C LYS A 42 7.58 4.41 19.63
N GLU A 43 6.78 5.14 20.40
CA GLU A 43 6.74 5.06 21.87
C GLU A 43 6.34 3.65 22.34
N ARG A 44 5.38 3.00 21.66
CA ARG A 44 5.02 1.61 21.92
C ARG A 44 6.19 0.67 21.63
N SER A 45 6.84 0.83 20.48
CA SER A 45 7.98 0.00 20.07
C SER A 45 9.15 0.13 21.05
N ASP A 46 9.53 1.35 21.41
CA ASP A 46 10.63 1.64 22.33
C ASP A 46 10.33 1.13 23.75
N PHE A 47 9.06 1.13 24.17
CA PHE A 47 8.64 0.54 25.42
C PHE A 47 8.79 -0.99 25.41
N ILE A 48 8.34 -1.67 24.35
CA ILE A 48 8.50 -3.13 24.22
C ILE A 48 9.98 -3.51 24.12
N ASP A 49 10.82 -2.71 23.43
CA ASP A 49 12.28 -2.90 23.42
C ASP A 49 12.85 -2.91 24.85
N GLY A 50 12.37 -2.00 25.70
CA GLY A 50 12.77 -1.91 27.11
C GLY A 50 12.38 -3.16 27.90
N ILE A 51 11.17 -3.68 27.71
CA ILE A 51 10.68 -4.92 28.35
C ILE A 51 11.52 -6.11 27.89
N LEU A 52 11.67 -6.28 26.58
CA LEU A 52 12.44 -7.38 25.99
C LEU A 52 13.91 -7.32 26.44
N SER A 53 14.54 -6.15 26.43
CA SER A 53 15.92 -5.97 26.89
C SER A 53 16.13 -6.34 28.35
N ARG A 54 15.13 -6.08 29.22
CA ARG A 54 15.19 -6.43 30.64
C ARG A 54 15.03 -7.93 30.84
N CYS A 55 14.04 -8.54 30.19
CA CYS A 55 13.84 -10.00 30.22
C CYS A 55 15.08 -10.72 29.67
N TRP A 56 15.60 -10.26 28.53
CA TRP A 56 16.78 -10.81 27.88
C TRP A 56 17.99 -10.86 28.81
N ARG A 57 18.34 -9.74 29.46
CA ARG A 57 19.45 -9.71 30.42
C ARG A 57 19.21 -10.59 31.64
N HIS A 58 17.98 -10.68 32.12
CA HIS A 58 17.64 -11.47 33.30
C HIS A 58 17.82 -12.97 33.04
N PHE A 59 17.23 -13.49 31.95
CA PHE A 59 17.26 -14.92 31.66
C PHE A 59 18.61 -15.36 31.09
N LEU A 60 19.21 -14.62 30.16
CA LEU A 60 20.48 -15.03 29.54
C LEU A 60 21.72 -14.67 30.36
N GLY A 61 21.61 -13.78 31.36
CA GLY A 61 22.73 -13.43 32.25
C GLY A 61 24.01 -13.04 31.48
N GLU A 62 25.09 -13.77 31.72
CA GLU A 62 26.40 -13.55 31.07
C GLU A 62 26.37 -13.83 29.55
N HIS A 63 25.45 -14.66 29.07
CA HIS A 63 25.28 -14.98 27.66
C HIS A 63 24.51 -13.89 26.88
N ALA A 64 23.90 -12.92 27.56
CA ALA A 64 23.05 -11.91 26.93
C ALA A 64 23.78 -11.07 25.86
N MET A 65 25.10 -10.95 25.95
CA MET A 65 25.94 -10.23 24.98
C MET A 65 26.66 -11.15 23.98
N GLN A 66 26.53 -12.47 24.12
CA GLN A 66 27.06 -13.46 23.16
C GLN A 66 26.11 -13.61 21.96
N LEU A 67 24.80 -13.57 22.24
CA LEU A 67 23.72 -13.69 21.26
C LEU A 67 23.12 -12.31 20.93
N SER A 68 22.26 -12.22 19.91
CA SER A 68 21.56 -10.97 19.57
C SER A 68 20.06 -11.15 19.50
N LEU A 69 19.31 -10.23 20.10
CA LEU A 69 17.87 -10.13 19.97
C LEU A 69 17.51 -9.02 18.98
N ILE A 70 16.84 -9.39 17.90
CA ILE A 70 16.57 -8.52 16.76
C ILE A 70 15.05 -8.42 16.56
N ALA A 71 14.52 -7.22 16.41
CA ALA A 71 13.16 -6.98 15.95
C ALA A 71 13.10 -7.08 14.41
N VAL A 72 12.05 -7.67 13.86
CA VAL A 72 11.84 -7.78 12.40
C VAL A 72 10.48 -7.25 11.97
N GLY A 73 10.29 -7.07 10.66
CA GLY A 73 9.02 -6.64 10.09
C GLY A 73 8.55 -5.26 10.60
N GLY A 74 7.24 -5.13 10.85
CA GLY A 74 6.65 -3.89 11.38
C GLY A 74 7.23 -3.45 12.72
N TYR A 75 7.56 -4.40 13.60
CA TYR A 75 8.21 -4.08 14.88
C TYR A 75 9.66 -3.61 14.70
N GLY A 76 10.38 -4.21 13.75
CA GLY A 76 11.71 -3.76 13.32
C GLY A 76 11.72 -2.32 12.82
N ARG A 77 10.71 -1.93 12.03
CA ARG A 77 10.48 -0.54 11.57
C ARG A 77 10.02 0.44 12.66
N ARG A 78 9.76 -0.03 13.88
CA ARG A 78 9.10 0.74 14.97
C ARG A 78 7.67 1.22 14.63
N GLU A 79 6.96 0.45 13.81
CA GLU A 79 5.58 0.69 13.39
C GLU A 79 4.61 -0.26 14.13
N LEU A 80 4.77 -0.39 15.45
CA LEU A 80 3.97 -1.31 16.26
C LEU A 80 2.60 -0.69 16.58
N PHE A 81 1.56 -1.10 15.87
CA PHE A 81 0.18 -0.70 16.16
C PHE A 81 -0.35 -1.41 17.42
N PRO A 82 -1.44 -0.91 18.05
CA PRO A 82 -2.16 -1.66 19.07
C PRO A 82 -2.51 -3.05 18.53
N TYR A 83 -2.38 -4.09 19.36
CA TYR A 83 -2.70 -5.47 18.99
C TYR A 83 -1.96 -6.04 17.76
N SER A 84 -0.93 -5.37 17.23
CA SER A 84 -0.04 -5.96 16.22
C SER A 84 0.95 -6.92 16.86
N ASP A 85 1.34 -7.92 16.07
CA ASP A 85 2.32 -8.92 16.46
C ASP A 85 3.71 -8.29 16.70
N ILE A 86 4.45 -8.93 17.62
CA ILE A 86 5.83 -8.58 17.94
C ILE A 86 6.69 -9.69 17.36
N ASP A 87 7.39 -9.42 16.26
CA ASP A 87 8.23 -10.44 15.62
C ASP A 87 9.71 -10.22 15.98
N ILE A 88 10.35 -11.28 16.47
CA ILE A 88 11.75 -11.27 16.93
C ILE A 88 12.56 -12.43 16.35
N VAL A 89 13.84 -12.17 16.14
CA VAL A 89 14.85 -13.18 15.80
C VAL A 89 15.88 -13.20 16.92
N VAL A 90 16.09 -14.38 17.51
CA VAL A 90 17.26 -14.66 18.34
C VAL A 90 18.36 -15.18 17.43
N LEU A 91 19.39 -14.36 17.27
CA LEU A 91 20.55 -14.66 16.44
C LEU A 91 21.63 -15.34 17.28
N LEU A 92 21.91 -16.59 16.92
CA LEU A 92 22.89 -17.43 17.58
C LEU A 92 24.31 -17.18 17.05
N ASP A 93 25.29 -17.36 17.92
CA ASP A 93 26.71 -17.30 17.59
C ASP A 93 27.24 -18.59 16.94
N SER A 94 26.61 -19.72 17.25
CA SER A 94 26.88 -21.05 16.68
C SER A 94 25.64 -21.95 16.75
N ASP A 95 25.70 -23.13 16.12
CA ASP A 95 24.61 -24.12 16.17
C ASP A 95 24.49 -24.81 17.55
N ASP A 96 25.52 -24.72 18.40
CA ASP A 96 25.50 -25.29 19.74
C ASP A 96 24.75 -24.38 20.71
N THR A 97 23.48 -24.70 20.92
CA THR A 97 22.60 -24.00 21.85
C THR A 97 22.69 -24.51 23.29
N SER A 98 23.47 -25.55 23.56
CA SER A 98 23.52 -26.21 24.87
C SER A 98 23.78 -25.25 26.05
N PRO A 99 24.67 -24.23 25.93
CA PRO A 99 24.96 -23.32 27.04
C PRO A 99 23.78 -22.43 27.49
N TYR A 100 22.81 -22.18 26.61
CA TYR A 100 21.75 -21.19 26.86
C TYR A 100 20.35 -21.69 26.48
N ARG A 101 20.19 -22.98 26.18
CA ARG A 101 18.92 -23.59 25.78
C ARG A 101 17.80 -23.38 26.81
N GLU A 102 18.09 -23.68 28.08
CA GLU A 102 17.12 -23.53 29.17
C GLU A 102 16.75 -22.07 29.36
N ALA A 103 17.75 -21.18 29.37
CA ALA A 103 17.55 -19.74 29.50
C ALA A 103 16.70 -19.14 28.36
N LEU A 104 16.88 -19.61 27.12
CA LEU A 104 16.03 -19.21 25.99
C LEU A 104 14.60 -19.73 26.14
N ALA A 105 14.42 -20.97 26.61
CA ALA A 105 13.10 -21.55 26.85
C ALA A 105 12.34 -20.80 27.97
N ASP A 106 13.03 -20.47 29.06
CA ASP A 106 12.47 -19.68 30.17
C ASP A 106 12.11 -18.26 29.73
N PHE A 107 12.99 -17.62 28.95
CA PHE A 107 12.72 -16.32 28.35
C PHE A 107 11.44 -16.36 27.50
N SER A 108 11.33 -17.30 26.55
CA SER A 108 10.15 -17.44 25.70
C SER A 108 8.89 -17.72 26.51
N THR A 109 8.97 -18.61 27.51
CA THR A 109 7.85 -18.97 28.38
C THR A 109 7.37 -17.75 29.16
N PHE A 110 8.30 -16.98 29.74
CA PHE A 110 7.98 -15.78 30.49
C PHE A 110 7.30 -14.70 29.63
N LEU A 111 7.79 -14.47 28.40
CA LEU A 111 7.13 -13.54 27.47
C LEU A 111 5.67 -13.94 27.24
N TRP A 112 5.44 -15.22 26.97
CA TRP A 112 4.12 -15.77 26.71
C TRP A 112 3.20 -15.62 27.93
N ASP A 113 3.71 -15.95 29.11
CA ASP A 113 2.99 -15.86 30.36
C ASP A 113 2.60 -14.42 30.69
N MET A 114 3.45 -13.43 30.40
CA MET A 114 3.12 -12.01 30.60
C MET A 114 2.19 -11.44 29.53
N GLY A 115 1.87 -12.21 28.50
CA GLY A 115 0.93 -11.87 27.45
C GLY A 115 1.57 -11.27 26.18
N LEU A 116 2.90 -11.19 26.12
CA LEU A 116 3.60 -10.95 24.85
C LEU A 116 3.79 -12.30 24.16
N LYS A 117 3.07 -12.54 23.07
CA LYS A 117 3.20 -13.78 22.29
C LYS A 117 3.97 -13.47 21.01
N PRO A 118 5.30 -13.26 21.07
CA PRO A 118 6.04 -12.85 19.89
C PRO A 118 6.13 -13.98 18.87
N GLY A 119 6.04 -13.62 17.60
CA GLY A 119 6.53 -14.49 16.52
C GLY A 119 8.04 -14.58 16.65
N GLN A 120 8.57 -15.71 17.12
CA GLN A 120 9.99 -15.87 17.39
C GLN A 120 10.63 -16.92 16.48
N SER A 121 11.86 -16.63 16.04
CA SER A 121 12.74 -17.63 15.44
C SER A 121 14.10 -17.58 16.11
N VAL A 122 14.71 -18.74 16.31
CA VAL A 122 16.04 -18.90 16.89
C VAL A 122 16.91 -19.52 15.81
N ARG A 123 17.88 -18.76 15.31
CA ARG A 123 18.66 -19.15 14.12
C ARG A 123 20.08 -18.61 14.19
N THR A 124 21.03 -19.30 13.57
CA THR A 124 22.33 -18.71 13.24
C THR A 124 22.20 -17.74 12.07
N VAL A 125 23.28 -17.00 11.78
CA VAL A 125 23.34 -16.14 10.58
C VAL A 125 23.14 -16.98 9.32
N GLN A 126 23.79 -18.14 9.22
CA GLN A 126 23.70 -18.98 8.02
C GLN A 126 22.26 -19.48 7.80
N GLU A 127 21.60 -19.97 8.85
CA GLU A 127 20.20 -20.42 8.75
C GLU A 127 19.22 -19.28 8.38
N CYS A 128 19.50 -18.05 8.82
CA CYS A 128 18.73 -16.88 8.38
C CYS A 128 18.88 -16.65 6.87
N ILE A 129 20.11 -16.76 6.35
CA ILE A 129 20.41 -16.56 4.93
C ILE A 129 19.82 -17.68 4.08
N ASP A 130 19.99 -18.94 4.48
CA ASP A 130 19.46 -20.09 3.74
C ASP A 130 17.94 -19.99 3.60
N ALA A 131 17.24 -19.70 4.71
CA ALA A 131 15.79 -19.49 4.66
C ALA A 131 15.38 -18.28 3.82
N ALA A 132 16.19 -17.21 3.80
CA ALA A 132 15.91 -16.04 2.99
C ALA A 132 16.12 -16.30 1.50
N ILE A 133 17.07 -17.14 1.10
CA ILE A 133 17.31 -17.52 -0.30
C ILE A 133 16.06 -18.19 -0.90
N ASP A 134 15.43 -19.06 -0.13
CA ASP A 134 14.28 -19.86 -0.57
C ASP A 134 12.94 -19.14 -0.42
N ASP A 135 12.82 -18.22 0.55
CA ASP A 135 11.57 -17.50 0.83
C ASP A 135 11.74 -15.97 0.80
N GLN A 136 11.12 -15.33 -0.20
CA GLN A 136 11.09 -13.87 -0.33
C GLN A 136 10.47 -13.15 0.87
N THR A 137 9.56 -13.80 1.61
CA THR A 137 8.91 -13.25 2.81
C THR A 137 9.93 -13.11 3.93
N VAL A 138 10.75 -14.15 4.15
CA VAL A 138 11.86 -14.13 5.10
C VAL A 138 12.87 -13.05 4.69
N MET A 139 13.24 -12.99 3.41
CA MET A 139 14.11 -11.92 2.90
C MET A 139 13.54 -10.52 3.20
N THR A 140 12.24 -10.31 2.99
CA THR A 140 11.58 -9.03 3.28
C THR A 140 11.68 -8.69 4.76
N SER A 141 11.41 -9.64 5.66
CA SER A 141 11.57 -9.43 7.11
C SER A 141 13.02 -9.12 7.49
N LEU A 142 14.01 -9.77 6.87
CA LEU A 142 15.43 -9.50 7.12
C LEU A 142 15.88 -8.12 6.63
N MET A 143 15.21 -7.52 5.65
CA MET A 143 15.47 -6.13 5.26
C MET A 143 15.04 -5.13 6.33
N GLU A 144 14.21 -5.56 7.27
CA GLU A 144 13.57 -4.71 8.28
C GLU A 144 14.05 -5.02 9.69
N ILE A 145 15.28 -5.55 9.79
CA ILE A 145 15.89 -5.89 11.06
C ILE A 145 16.33 -4.66 11.84
N ARG A 146 16.21 -4.74 13.15
CA ARG A 146 16.73 -3.75 14.09
C ARG A 146 17.21 -4.43 15.36
N LEU A 147 18.46 -4.21 15.73
CA LEU A 147 19.01 -4.73 16.97
C LEU A 147 18.26 -4.12 18.17
N ILE A 148 17.75 -4.97 19.06
CA ILE A 148 17.17 -4.56 20.35
C ILE A 148 18.28 -4.57 21.41
N ILE A 149 18.96 -5.70 21.55
CA ILE A 149 20.03 -5.93 22.54
C ILE A 149 20.91 -7.12 22.11
N GLY A 150 22.15 -7.16 22.60
CA GLY A 150 23.06 -8.30 22.43
C GLY A 150 24.27 -7.95 21.56
N CYS A 151 24.81 -8.96 20.87
CA CYS A 151 26.07 -8.85 20.12
C CYS A 151 25.93 -8.02 18.82
N PRO A 152 26.57 -6.84 18.70
CA PRO A 152 26.44 -6.03 17.49
C PRO A 152 27.14 -6.65 16.27
N SER A 153 28.19 -7.45 16.48
CA SER A 153 28.95 -8.05 15.39
C SER A 153 28.17 -9.15 14.66
N LEU A 154 27.35 -9.93 15.36
CA LEU A 154 26.42 -10.89 14.74
C LEU A 154 25.37 -10.17 13.90
N TYR A 155 24.79 -9.09 14.43
CA TYR A 155 23.81 -8.27 13.71
C TYR A 155 24.39 -7.65 12.43
N GLU A 156 25.58 -7.06 12.49
CA GLU A 156 26.22 -6.51 11.29
C GLU A 156 26.64 -7.61 10.30
N ARG A 157 27.05 -8.80 10.77
CA ARG A 157 27.31 -9.96 9.90
C ARG A 157 26.06 -10.38 9.13
N LEU A 158 24.91 -10.45 9.81
CA LEU A 158 23.63 -10.76 9.17
C LEU A 158 23.26 -9.72 8.10
N LYS A 159 23.41 -8.42 8.41
CA LYS A 159 23.14 -7.35 7.44
C LYS A 159 24.04 -7.45 6.21
N LEU A 160 25.33 -7.71 6.41
CA LEU A 160 26.29 -7.84 5.32
C LEU A 160 25.96 -9.05 4.44
N GLN A 161 25.65 -10.22 5.04
CA GLN A 161 25.32 -11.41 4.26
C GLN A 161 23.94 -11.31 3.57
N ALA A 162 22.99 -10.59 4.15
CA ALA A 162 21.67 -10.35 3.55
C ALA A 162 21.67 -9.26 2.45
N ALA A 163 22.82 -8.66 2.15
CA ALA A 163 22.96 -7.61 1.14
C ALA A 163 22.54 -8.08 -0.27
N PRO A 164 22.07 -7.17 -1.14
CA PRO A 164 21.64 -7.49 -2.51
C PRO A 164 22.72 -8.15 -3.39
N ASP A 165 24.00 -7.91 -3.10
CA ASP A 165 25.12 -8.51 -3.84
C ASP A 165 25.33 -10.00 -3.52
N ASN A 166 24.76 -10.49 -2.40
CA ASN A 166 24.94 -11.86 -1.93
C ASN A 166 23.72 -12.74 -2.20
N ILE A 167 22.53 -12.24 -1.87
CA ILE A 167 21.25 -12.93 -2.07
C ILE A 167 20.26 -11.96 -2.70
N TRP A 168 19.18 -12.44 -3.34
CA TRP A 168 18.12 -11.60 -3.92
C TRP A 168 18.59 -10.28 -4.56
N PRO A 169 19.26 -10.34 -5.73
CA PRO A 169 19.60 -9.15 -6.50
C PRO A 169 18.38 -8.26 -6.76
N SER A 170 18.61 -6.96 -6.94
CA SER A 170 17.52 -5.98 -6.94
C SER A 170 16.46 -6.22 -8.01
N ASP A 171 16.85 -6.64 -9.20
CA ASP A 171 15.97 -6.95 -10.33
C ASP A 171 15.08 -8.16 -10.02
N ARG A 172 15.68 -9.24 -9.50
CA ARG A 172 14.96 -10.45 -9.07
C ARG A 172 13.98 -10.15 -7.94
N PHE A 173 14.41 -9.38 -6.94
CA PHE A 173 13.55 -8.98 -5.82
C PHE A 173 12.38 -8.10 -6.29
N PHE A 174 12.64 -7.15 -7.20
CA PHE A 174 11.59 -6.32 -7.78
C PHE A 174 10.54 -7.16 -8.49
N MET A 175 10.95 -8.06 -9.38
CA MET A 175 10.04 -8.93 -10.13
C MET A 175 9.17 -9.79 -9.20
N ALA A 176 9.78 -10.39 -8.18
CA ALA A 176 9.06 -11.20 -7.20
C ALA A 176 8.02 -10.38 -6.42
N LYS A 177 8.35 -9.13 -6.05
CA LYS A 177 7.39 -8.22 -5.40
C LYS A 177 6.26 -7.75 -6.31
N MET A 178 6.53 -7.60 -7.61
CA MET A 178 5.48 -7.28 -8.58
C MET A 178 4.49 -8.43 -8.71
N GLU A 179 4.97 -9.67 -8.73
CA GLU A 179 4.12 -10.86 -8.73
C GLU A 179 3.31 -10.99 -7.43
N GLU A 180 3.93 -10.79 -6.26
CA GLU A 180 3.24 -10.79 -4.97
C GLU A 180 2.09 -9.77 -4.93
N GLN A 181 2.33 -8.55 -5.44
CA GLN A 181 1.30 -7.51 -5.52
C GLN A 181 0.15 -7.91 -6.45
N GLN A 182 0.44 -8.48 -7.62
CA GLN A 182 -0.59 -8.95 -8.56
C GLN A 182 -1.47 -10.04 -7.92
N GLN A 183 -0.85 -11.01 -7.24
CA GLN A 183 -1.58 -12.08 -6.56
C GLN A 183 -2.44 -11.54 -5.41
N ARG A 184 -1.95 -10.54 -4.66
CA ARG A 184 -2.70 -9.85 -3.60
C ARG A 184 -3.94 -9.15 -4.15
N TYR A 185 -3.81 -8.47 -5.30
CA TYR A 185 -4.93 -7.77 -5.93
C TYR A 185 -5.99 -8.74 -6.45
N ALA A 186 -5.56 -9.86 -7.05
CA ALA A 186 -6.47 -10.90 -7.53
C ALA A 186 -7.32 -11.49 -6.40
N LYS A 187 -6.73 -11.70 -5.21
CA LYS A 187 -7.45 -12.17 -4.01
C LYS A 187 -8.49 -11.15 -3.52
N ALA A 188 -8.25 -9.85 -3.74
CA ALA A 188 -9.16 -8.77 -3.37
C ALA A 188 -10.27 -8.50 -4.42
N HIS A 189 -10.53 -9.44 -5.34
CA HIS A 189 -11.48 -9.30 -6.46
C HIS A 189 -11.13 -8.12 -7.41
N ASP A 190 -9.84 -7.79 -7.52
CA ASP A 190 -9.27 -6.77 -8.42
C ASP A 190 -9.77 -5.32 -8.23
N THR A 191 -10.37 -4.96 -7.08
CA THR A 191 -10.82 -3.57 -6.84
C THR A 191 -10.53 -3.06 -5.43
N ALA A 192 -9.97 -1.84 -5.35
CA ALA A 192 -9.79 -1.09 -4.09
C ALA A 192 -11.11 -0.70 -3.40
N TYR A 193 -12.22 -0.79 -4.13
CA TYR A 193 -13.50 -0.15 -3.81
C TYR A 193 -14.53 -1.12 -3.26
N ASN A 194 -14.09 -2.25 -2.72
CA ASN A 194 -14.93 -3.06 -1.86
C ASN A 194 -15.47 -2.15 -0.73
N LEU A 195 -16.77 -2.14 -0.47
CA LEU A 195 -17.36 -1.34 0.60
C LEU A 195 -16.88 -1.74 2.00
N GLU A 196 -16.29 -2.94 2.15
CA GLU A 196 -15.55 -3.36 3.35
C GLU A 196 -14.05 -3.55 3.06
N PRO A 197 -13.32 -2.47 2.74
CA PRO A 197 -11.95 -2.57 2.23
C PRO A 197 -10.96 -2.96 3.34
N ASN A 198 -9.83 -3.53 2.95
CA ASN A 198 -8.72 -3.80 3.85
C ASN A 198 -7.67 -2.68 3.77
N ILE A 199 -7.43 -1.99 4.89
CA ILE A 199 -6.51 -0.84 4.99
C ILE A 199 -5.05 -1.22 4.67
N LYS A 200 -4.67 -2.45 4.98
CA LYS A 200 -3.31 -2.95 4.86
C LYS A 200 -3.06 -3.61 3.53
N GLU A 201 -3.85 -4.62 3.20
CA GLU A 201 -3.62 -5.52 2.06
C GLU A 201 -4.40 -5.12 0.79
N GLY A 202 -5.37 -4.22 0.88
CA GLY A 202 -6.12 -3.75 -0.29
C GLY A 202 -5.26 -2.96 -1.29
N PRO A 203 -5.68 -2.85 -2.56
CA PRO A 203 -5.03 -1.94 -3.52
C PRO A 203 -5.00 -0.50 -3.01
N GLY A 204 -3.85 0.16 -3.08
CA GLY A 204 -3.62 1.49 -2.49
C GLY A 204 -3.54 1.50 -0.96
N GLY A 205 -3.48 0.33 -0.31
CA GLY A 205 -3.31 0.18 1.13
C GLY A 205 -1.86 0.31 1.61
N LEU A 206 -1.63 0.09 2.90
CA LEU A 206 -0.29 0.23 3.50
C LEU A 206 0.76 -0.71 2.90
N ARG A 207 0.37 -1.90 2.41
CA ARG A 207 1.28 -2.84 1.79
C ARG A 207 1.88 -2.31 0.49
N ASP A 208 1.14 -1.52 -0.29
CA ASP A 208 1.67 -0.88 -1.51
C ASP A 208 2.86 0.03 -1.19
N MET A 209 2.72 0.86 -0.15
CA MET A 209 3.80 1.73 0.33
C MET A 209 5.01 0.94 0.82
N GLN A 210 4.76 -0.16 1.53
CA GLN A 210 5.81 -1.03 2.00
C GLN A 210 6.56 -1.67 0.83
N VAL A 211 5.86 -2.13 -0.21
CA VAL A 211 6.48 -2.66 -1.44
C VAL A 211 7.38 -1.61 -2.09
N ILE A 212 6.91 -0.36 -2.24
CA ILE A 212 7.74 0.75 -2.73
C ILE A 212 9.00 0.89 -1.87
N ALA A 213 8.86 0.93 -0.54
CA ALA A 213 9.97 1.09 0.39
C ALA A 213 10.97 -0.07 0.29
N TRP A 214 10.48 -1.32 0.21
CA TRP A 214 11.32 -2.50 0.13
C TRP A 214 12.10 -2.56 -1.16
N VAL A 215 11.44 -2.38 -2.31
CA VAL A 215 12.13 -2.40 -3.61
C VAL A 215 13.17 -1.28 -3.66
N PHE A 216 12.79 -0.07 -3.25
CA PHE A 216 13.70 1.08 -3.27
C PHE A 216 14.90 0.89 -2.33
N LYS A 217 14.66 0.39 -1.11
CA LYS A 217 15.71 0.03 -0.16
C LYS A 217 16.62 -1.07 -0.72
N ARG A 218 16.06 -2.08 -1.40
CA ARG A 218 16.85 -3.18 -1.98
C ARG A 218 17.80 -2.68 -3.05
N HIS A 219 17.32 -1.79 -3.92
CA HIS A 219 18.10 -1.28 -5.04
C HIS A 219 19.17 -0.27 -4.62
N TYR A 220 18.82 0.69 -3.76
CA TYR A 220 19.71 1.82 -3.42
C TYR A 220 20.38 1.71 -2.06
N ASN A 221 20.10 0.64 -1.30
CA ASN A 221 20.49 0.53 0.11
C ASN A 221 20.07 1.76 0.94
N SER A 222 18.90 2.33 0.59
CA SER A 222 18.42 3.58 1.14
C SER A 222 17.93 3.43 2.59
N SER A 223 18.13 4.48 3.38
CA SER A 223 17.68 4.55 4.77
C SER A 223 16.25 5.10 4.93
N THR A 224 15.72 5.80 3.92
CA THR A 224 14.45 6.52 4.02
C THR A 224 13.75 6.69 2.68
N LEU A 225 12.42 6.61 2.68
CA LEU A 225 11.58 6.92 1.52
C LEU A 225 11.77 8.36 1.01
N LYS A 226 12.24 9.30 1.85
CA LYS A 226 12.51 10.67 1.41
C LYS A 226 13.58 10.74 0.31
N GLU A 227 14.48 9.77 0.25
CA GLU A 227 15.49 9.70 -0.80
C GLU A 227 14.89 9.47 -2.20
N LEU A 228 13.61 9.06 -2.33
CA LEU A 228 12.91 9.06 -3.63
C LEU A 228 13.02 10.40 -4.36
N ILE A 229 13.06 11.51 -3.62
CA ILE A 229 13.23 12.87 -4.16
C ILE A 229 14.65 13.05 -4.70
N LYS A 230 15.66 12.62 -3.92
CA LYS A 230 17.08 12.68 -4.30
C LYS A 230 17.35 11.93 -5.61
N TYR A 231 16.70 10.79 -5.82
CA TYR A 231 16.82 10.01 -7.05
C TYR A 231 15.83 10.43 -8.16
N SER A 232 15.10 11.53 -7.97
CA SER A 232 14.14 12.09 -8.94
C SER A 232 12.97 11.16 -9.30
N PHE A 233 12.60 10.24 -8.41
CA PHE A 233 11.40 9.43 -8.59
C PHE A 233 10.13 10.21 -8.28
N LEU A 234 10.15 11.10 -7.29
CA LEU A 234 9.02 11.98 -6.93
C LEU A 234 9.49 13.43 -6.75
N PRO A 235 8.68 14.43 -7.13
CA PRO A 235 8.82 15.79 -6.58
C PRO A 235 8.40 15.83 -5.09
N GLU A 236 8.84 16.87 -4.38
CA GLU A 236 8.53 17.06 -2.94
C GLU A 236 7.00 17.11 -2.67
N SER A 237 6.22 17.66 -3.60
CA SER A 237 4.75 17.69 -3.49
C SER A 237 4.13 16.30 -3.49
N GLU A 238 4.55 15.41 -4.41
CA GLU A 238 4.05 14.03 -4.47
C GLU A 238 4.54 13.19 -3.29
N TYR A 239 5.76 13.43 -2.80
CA TYR A 239 6.23 12.82 -1.56
C TYR A 239 5.37 13.26 -0.36
N SER A 240 5.04 14.54 -0.27
CA SER A 240 4.16 15.07 0.78
C SER A 240 2.76 14.46 0.71
N GLU A 241 2.19 14.31 -0.49
CA GLU A 241 0.92 13.61 -0.72
C GLU A 241 0.99 12.14 -0.28
N LEU A 242 2.06 11.42 -0.64
CA LEU A 242 2.27 10.03 -0.24
C LEU A 242 2.30 9.89 1.29
N MET A 243 3.03 10.78 1.98
CA MET A 243 3.18 10.75 3.43
C MET A 243 1.90 11.16 4.16
N ALA A 244 1.17 12.15 3.64
CA ALA A 244 -0.12 12.56 4.19
C ALA A 244 -1.16 11.45 4.07
N ALA A 245 -1.24 10.79 2.92
CA ALA A 245 -2.14 9.66 2.73
C ALA A 245 -1.76 8.45 3.62
N ARG A 246 -0.46 8.21 3.86
CA ARG A 246 -0.01 7.21 4.83
C ARG A 246 -0.50 7.53 6.24
N ASP A 247 -0.36 8.78 6.66
CA ASP A 247 -0.77 9.23 7.99
C ASP A 247 -2.27 9.01 8.22
N VAL A 248 -3.09 9.31 7.21
CA VAL A 248 -4.54 9.00 7.23
C VAL A 248 -4.78 7.51 7.46
N LEU A 249 -4.15 6.63 6.67
CA LEU A 249 -4.32 5.19 6.82
C LEU A 249 -3.82 4.68 8.19
N TRP A 250 -2.73 5.25 8.70
CA TRP A 250 -2.21 4.92 10.03
C TRP A 250 -3.20 5.33 11.13
N ARG A 251 -3.76 6.53 11.08
CA ARG A 251 -4.76 7.00 12.05
C ARG A 251 -6.01 6.12 12.02
N ILE A 252 -6.53 5.80 10.83
CA ILE A 252 -7.72 4.94 10.69
C ILE A 252 -7.43 3.54 11.24
N ARG A 253 -6.28 2.95 10.89
CA ARG A 253 -5.88 1.63 11.38
C ARG A 253 -5.70 1.61 12.90
N TYR A 254 -5.07 2.64 13.47
CA TYR A 254 -4.89 2.76 14.92
C TYR A 254 -6.24 2.85 15.64
N ALA A 255 -7.16 3.70 15.15
CA ALA A 255 -8.51 3.81 15.67
C ALA A 255 -9.28 2.48 15.59
N LEU A 256 -9.18 1.79 14.45
CA LEU A 256 -9.83 0.49 14.22
C LEU A 256 -9.30 -0.56 15.20
N HIS A 257 -7.99 -0.60 15.44
CA HIS A 257 -7.39 -1.53 16.40
C HIS A 257 -7.84 -1.26 17.84
N LEU A 258 -7.97 0.01 18.23
CA LEU A 258 -8.53 0.39 19.54
C LEU A 258 -10.01 -0.01 19.64
N LEU A 259 -10.81 0.31 18.63
CA LEU A 259 -12.26 0.03 18.60
C LEU A 259 -12.57 -1.47 18.67
N THR A 260 -11.76 -2.30 18.00
CA THR A 260 -12.01 -3.74 17.88
C THR A 260 -11.30 -4.58 18.93
N HIS A 261 -10.38 -3.98 19.69
CA HIS A 261 -9.50 -4.67 20.64
C HIS A 261 -8.70 -5.84 20.01
N ARG A 262 -8.41 -5.76 18.71
CA ARG A 262 -7.65 -6.76 17.96
C ARG A 262 -6.99 -6.14 16.72
N GLY A 263 -6.07 -6.87 16.09
CA GLY A 263 -5.43 -6.48 14.83
C GLY A 263 -6.36 -6.61 13.62
N GLU A 264 -7.53 -5.96 13.65
CA GLU A 264 -8.46 -5.91 12.53
C GLU A 264 -8.01 -4.88 11.49
N ASP A 265 -7.92 -5.27 10.23
CA ASP A 265 -7.51 -4.36 9.15
C ASP A 265 -8.63 -4.12 8.12
N ARG A 266 -9.80 -4.77 8.27
CA ARG A 266 -10.98 -4.56 7.44
C ARG A 266 -11.92 -3.51 8.03
N LEU A 267 -12.30 -2.55 7.21
CA LEU A 267 -13.34 -1.55 7.53
C LEU A 267 -14.72 -2.15 7.27
N ILE A 268 -15.16 -3.12 8.07
CA ILE A 268 -16.52 -3.67 7.97
C ILE A 268 -17.56 -2.62 8.39
N PHE A 269 -18.79 -2.77 7.90
CA PHE A 269 -19.87 -1.78 8.10
C PHE A 269 -20.06 -1.37 9.57
N ASP A 270 -20.01 -2.34 10.49
CA ASP A 270 -20.19 -2.11 11.94
C ASP A 270 -19.23 -1.06 12.50
N TYR A 271 -17.99 -1.03 12.02
CA TYR A 271 -16.94 -0.13 12.51
C TYR A 271 -16.91 1.22 11.79
N GLN A 272 -17.39 1.27 10.54
CA GLN A 272 -17.35 2.50 9.74
C GLN A 272 -18.10 3.65 10.41
N ARG A 273 -19.22 3.35 11.07
CA ARG A 273 -20.02 4.34 11.80
C ARG A 273 -19.24 4.98 12.94
N ASP A 274 -18.61 4.17 13.78
CA ASP A 274 -17.90 4.67 14.95
C ASP A 274 -16.62 5.39 14.55
N LEU A 275 -15.96 4.93 13.48
CA LEU A 275 -14.83 5.63 12.88
C LEU A 275 -15.24 6.98 12.25
N ALA A 276 -16.34 7.04 11.51
CA ALA A 276 -16.84 8.30 10.95
C ALA A 276 -17.05 9.37 12.03
N ARG A 277 -17.63 8.97 13.17
CA ARG A 277 -17.80 9.84 14.34
C ARG A 277 -16.47 10.28 14.94
N GLN A 278 -15.53 9.34 15.18
CA GLN A 278 -14.21 9.66 15.72
C GLN A 278 -13.42 10.64 14.82
N PHE A 279 -13.58 10.52 13.50
CA PHE A 279 -12.92 11.40 12.53
C PHE A 279 -13.68 12.70 12.25
N GLY A 280 -14.74 13.00 13.00
CA GLY A 280 -15.46 14.27 12.93
C GLY A 280 -16.46 14.40 11.77
N PHE A 281 -16.83 13.31 11.11
CA PHE A 281 -17.83 13.32 10.03
C PHE A 281 -19.27 13.33 10.54
N SER A 282 -19.54 13.81 11.77
CA SER A 282 -20.89 13.81 12.37
C SER A 282 -21.63 15.08 11.98
N GLY A 283 -22.72 14.97 11.20
CA GLY A 283 -23.61 16.10 10.91
C GLY A 283 -24.49 16.51 12.10
N GLU A 284 -24.91 17.78 12.15
CA GLU A 284 -25.85 18.30 13.16
C GLU A 284 -27.24 17.62 13.08
N ASP A 285 -27.62 17.13 11.89
CA ASP A 285 -28.96 16.63 11.58
C ASP A 285 -29.13 15.09 11.72
N GLN A 286 -28.24 14.37 12.41
CA GLN A 286 -28.33 12.91 12.65
C GLN A 286 -28.51 12.03 11.38
N HIS A 287 -28.01 12.46 10.22
CA HIS A 287 -28.08 11.66 8.98
C HIS A 287 -26.93 10.64 8.93
N TYR A 288 -27.01 9.60 9.76
CA TYR A 288 -25.93 8.62 9.98
C TYR A 288 -25.33 8.01 8.71
N ASN A 289 -26.15 7.69 7.70
CA ASN A 289 -25.64 7.12 6.46
C ASN A 289 -24.75 8.11 5.71
N GLN A 290 -25.11 9.39 5.71
CA GLN A 290 -24.36 10.43 5.03
C GLN A 290 -22.99 10.64 5.69
N ASP A 291 -22.93 10.60 7.02
CA ASP A 291 -21.68 10.70 7.79
C ASP A 291 -20.69 9.58 7.40
N VAL A 292 -21.18 8.34 7.30
CA VAL A 292 -20.36 7.20 6.88
C VAL A 292 -19.94 7.31 5.42
N GLU A 293 -20.87 7.67 4.53
CA GLU A 293 -20.58 7.87 3.11
C GLU A 293 -19.48 8.92 2.90
N GLN A 294 -19.49 10.01 3.67
CA GLN A 294 -18.44 11.04 3.61
C GLN A 294 -17.09 10.54 4.13
N PHE A 295 -17.08 9.87 5.29
CA PHE A 295 -15.86 9.29 5.86
C PHE A 295 -15.21 8.29 4.89
N MET A 296 -16.01 7.40 4.34
CA MET A 296 -15.53 6.38 3.41
C MET A 296 -15.17 6.97 2.04
N GLN A 297 -15.85 8.02 1.57
CA GLN A 297 -15.42 8.76 0.38
C GLN A 297 -14.05 9.42 0.61
N PHE A 298 -13.79 9.96 1.80
CA PHE A 298 -12.48 10.45 2.19
C PHE A 298 -11.42 9.33 2.17
N TYR A 299 -11.74 8.15 2.70
CA TYR A 299 -10.87 6.96 2.62
C TYR A 299 -10.58 6.54 1.17
N PHE A 300 -11.61 6.36 0.33
CA PHE A 300 -11.44 5.89 -1.05
C PHE A 300 -10.68 6.90 -1.91
N LYS A 301 -10.88 8.21 -1.73
CA LYS A 301 -10.07 9.25 -2.39
C LYS A 301 -8.59 9.19 -1.97
N THR A 302 -8.33 8.91 -0.70
CA THR A 302 -6.96 8.72 -0.17
C THR A 302 -6.28 7.53 -0.85
N VAL A 303 -6.95 6.38 -0.85
CA VAL A 303 -6.46 5.12 -1.46
C VAL A 303 -6.29 5.26 -2.97
N GLN A 304 -7.20 5.96 -3.67
CA GLN A 304 -7.07 6.31 -5.10
C GLN A 304 -5.78 7.08 -5.42
N GLY A 305 -5.43 8.03 -4.56
CA GLY A 305 -4.18 8.78 -4.68
C GLY A 305 -2.96 7.87 -4.56
N LEU A 306 -2.99 6.98 -3.57
CA LEU A 306 -1.92 6.03 -3.29
C LEU A 306 -1.75 4.99 -4.37
N GLU A 307 -2.83 4.39 -4.85
CA GLU A 307 -2.81 3.43 -5.94
C GLU A 307 -2.15 4.02 -7.19
N ARG A 308 -2.48 5.28 -7.52
CA ARG A 308 -1.87 6.01 -8.65
C ARG A 308 -0.38 6.28 -8.45
N LEU A 309 0.02 6.73 -7.27
CA LEU A 309 1.45 6.97 -6.95
C LEU A 309 2.22 5.65 -6.98
N ASN A 310 1.64 4.56 -6.48
CA ASN A 310 2.21 3.22 -6.55
C ASN A 310 2.41 2.76 -8.00
N GLU A 311 1.38 2.87 -8.84
CA GLU A 311 1.47 2.54 -10.27
C GLU A 311 2.62 3.30 -10.95
N MET A 312 2.70 4.62 -10.73
CA MET A 312 3.74 5.47 -11.30
C MET A 312 5.14 5.09 -10.81
N LEU A 313 5.31 4.87 -9.50
CA LEU A 313 6.61 4.53 -8.92
C LEU A 313 7.12 3.18 -9.38
N LEU A 314 6.25 2.16 -9.37
CA LEU A 314 6.62 0.82 -9.82
C LEU A 314 7.00 0.80 -11.30
N GLN A 315 6.35 1.63 -12.12
CA GLN A 315 6.74 1.79 -13.51
C GLN A 315 8.13 2.44 -13.65
N LEU A 316 8.41 3.52 -12.91
CA LEU A 316 9.73 4.16 -12.92
C LEU A 316 10.82 3.23 -12.39
N PHE A 317 10.51 2.42 -11.36
CA PHE A 317 11.39 1.38 -10.84
C PHE A 317 11.66 0.31 -11.88
N ASN A 318 10.64 -0.18 -12.58
CA ASN A 318 10.83 -1.15 -13.66
C ASN A 318 11.77 -0.61 -14.74
N GLU A 319 11.56 0.64 -15.18
CA GLU A 319 12.44 1.28 -16.17
C GLU A 319 13.89 1.36 -15.67
N ARG A 320 14.11 1.77 -14.43
CA ARG A 320 15.47 2.01 -13.92
C ARG A 320 16.19 0.73 -13.48
N PHE A 321 15.48 -0.19 -12.83
CA PHE A 321 16.05 -1.38 -12.20
C PHE A 321 16.20 -2.54 -13.20
N ILE A 322 15.36 -2.59 -14.23
CA ILE A 322 15.33 -3.70 -15.19
C ILE A 322 15.90 -3.29 -16.54
N CYS A 323 15.49 -2.13 -17.07
CA CYS A 323 15.96 -1.70 -18.38
C CYS A 323 17.31 -0.96 -18.33
N GLY A 324 17.74 -0.51 -17.14
CA GLY A 324 18.99 0.20 -16.92
C GLY A 324 18.98 1.65 -17.44
N GLU A 325 20.05 2.40 -17.15
CA GLU A 325 20.16 3.84 -17.48
C GLU A 325 20.16 4.14 -18.99
N THR A 326 20.50 3.16 -19.83
CA THR A 326 20.49 3.32 -21.30
C THR A 326 19.10 3.43 -21.89
N GLY A 327 18.04 3.16 -21.11
CA GLY A 327 16.64 3.36 -21.50
C GLY A 327 16.18 2.52 -22.68
N CYS A 328 14.87 2.34 -22.82
CA CYS A 328 14.32 1.83 -24.08
C CYS A 328 14.29 2.96 -25.11
N LYS A 329 14.74 2.69 -26.34
CA LYS A 329 14.65 3.68 -27.43
C LYS A 329 13.18 4.06 -27.66
N PRO A 330 12.84 5.37 -27.68
CA PRO A 330 11.48 5.80 -27.96
C PRO A 330 11.09 5.43 -29.39
N VAL A 331 9.91 4.83 -29.53
CA VAL A 331 9.32 4.51 -30.84
C VAL A 331 8.22 5.54 -31.15
N PRO A 332 8.28 6.29 -32.24
CA PRO A 332 7.23 7.25 -32.59
C PRO A 332 5.86 6.58 -32.73
N VAL A 333 4.84 7.15 -32.06
CA VAL A 333 3.43 6.73 -32.19
C VAL A 333 2.63 7.77 -32.97
N SER A 334 2.90 9.06 -32.71
CA SER A 334 2.37 10.19 -33.46
C SER A 334 3.30 11.39 -33.31
N ASN A 335 2.93 12.53 -33.91
CA ASN A 335 3.68 13.79 -33.76
C ASN A 335 3.71 14.33 -32.32
N ARG A 336 2.92 13.75 -31.42
CA ARG A 336 2.76 14.20 -30.03
C ARG A 336 3.17 13.16 -28.99
N PHE A 337 3.24 11.90 -29.40
CA PHE A 337 3.48 10.79 -28.49
C PHE A 337 4.51 9.80 -29.04
N VAL A 338 5.31 9.26 -28.12
CA VAL A 338 6.24 8.15 -28.35
C VAL A 338 5.90 6.99 -27.42
N ALA A 339 6.31 5.79 -27.78
CA ALA A 339 6.26 4.62 -26.92
C ALA A 339 7.64 4.35 -26.32
N VAL A 340 7.73 4.28 -25.00
CA VAL A 340 8.94 3.94 -24.26
C VAL A 340 8.62 2.71 -23.40
N ASN A 341 9.34 1.60 -23.64
CA ASN A 341 9.13 0.33 -22.93
C ASN A 341 7.66 -0.17 -22.96
N GLY A 342 6.95 0.10 -24.06
CA GLY A 342 5.54 -0.24 -24.21
C GLY A 342 4.57 0.72 -23.51
N TYR A 343 5.03 1.85 -22.96
CA TYR A 343 4.18 2.88 -22.37
C TYR A 343 4.17 4.16 -23.21
N LEU A 344 3.00 4.78 -23.33
CA LEU A 344 2.80 5.99 -24.10
C LEU A 344 3.31 7.22 -23.33
N GLU A 345 4.17 7.99 -23.95
CA GLU A 345 4.76 9.21 -23.41
C GLU A 345 4.52 10.42 -24.31
N ALA A 346 4.16 11.55 -23.71
CA ALA A 346 4.09 12.84 -24.38
C ALA A 346 5.50 13.34 -24.71
N ILE A 347 5.70 13.82 -25.94
CA ILE A 347 7.00 14.34 -26.41
C ILE A 347 7.36 15.67 -25.74
N ASP A 348 6.37 16.50 -25.45
CA ASP A 348 6.53 17.83 -24.86
C ASP A 348 5.81 17.90 -23.50
N GLU A 349 6.50 18.42 -22.48
CA GLU A 349 5.94 18.67 -21.15
C GLU A 349 4.78 19.67 -21.17
N GLN A 350 4.73 20.56 -22.18
CA GLN A 350 3.68 21.55 -22.35
C GLN A 350 2.53 21.06 -23.25
N LEU A 351 2.56 19.81 -23.72
CA LEU A 351 1.59 19.29 -24.69
C LEU A 351 0.13 19.54 -24.27
N PHE A 352 -0.23 19.21 -23.03
CA PHE A 352 -1.62 19.36 -22.57
C PHE A 352 -2.02 20.80 -22.25
N GLU A 353 -1.04 21.67 -22.00
CA GLU A 353 -1.25 23.10 -21.80
C GLU A 353 -1.57 23.77 -23.15
N GLN A 354 -0.77 23.46 -24.17
CA GLN A 354 -0.89 24.02 -25.52
C GLN A 354 -2.02 23.37 -26.34
N GLN A 355 -2.26 22.06 -26.14
CA GLN A 355 -3.26 21.28 -26.87
C GLN A 355 -4.10 20.43 -25.91
N PRO A 356 -5.05 21.03 -25.17
CA PRO A 356 -5.84 20.33 -24.16
C PRO A 356 -6.59 19.09 -24.68
N LEU A 357 -6.97 19.06 -25.97
CA LEU A 357 -7.65 17.90 -26.57
C LEU A 357 -6.83 16.59 -26.46
N ALA A 358 -5.50 16.71 -26.32
CA ALA A 358 -4.63 15.57 -26.08
C ALA A 358 -4.96 14.81 -24.79
N LEU A 359 -5.61 15.47 -23.81
CA LEU A 359 -6.08 14.84 -22.56
C LEU A 359 -7.10 13.73 -22.80
N LEU A 360 -7.89 13.80 -23.88
CA LEU A 360 -8.78 12.71 -24.31
C LEU A 360 -8.12 11.80 -25.33
N GLU A 361 -7.35 12.38 -26.25
CA GLU A 361 -6.71 11.64 -27.34
C GLU A 361 -5.77 10.53 -26.85
N VAL A 362 -5.04 10.76 -25.76
CA VAL A 362 -4.10 9.78 -25.19
C VAL A 362 -4.75 8.41 -24.96
N PHE A 363 -6.01 8.39 -24.52
CA PHE A 363 -6.77 7.16 -24.28
C PHE A 363 -7.23 6.50 -25.58
N LEU A 364 -7.61 7.31 -26.58
CA LEU A 364 -7.97 6.80 -27.90
C LEU A 364 -6.75 6.16 -28.60
N ILE A 365 -5.56 6.74 -28.47
CA ILE A 365 -4.31 6.16 -28.97
C ILE A 365 -4.06 4.79 -28.34
N LEU A 366 -4.28 4.64 -27.03
CA LEU A 366 -4.12 3.35 -26.34
C LEU A 366 -5.11 2.29 -26.83
N GLN A 367 -6.36 2.65 -27.14
CA GLN A 367 -7.32 1.69 -27.69
C GLN A 367 -6.91 1.19 -29.09
N LYS A 368 -6.33 2.07 -29.90
CA LYS A 368 -5.90 1.76 -31.27
C LYS A 368 -4.58 0.98 -31.32
N ASN A 369 -3.75 1.09 -30.29
CA ASN A 369 -2.43 0.48 -30.24
C ASN A 369 -2.35 -0.60 -29.14
N ARG A 370 -2.72 -1.83 -29.49
CA ARG A 370 -2.79 -2.96 -28.54
C ARG A 370 -1.44 -3.39 -27.94
N LEU A 371 -0.32 -2.99 -28.53
CA LEU A 371 1.03 -3.25 -28.01
C LEU A 371 1.37 -2.35 -26.81
N LEU A 372 0.64 -1.23 -26.63
CA LEU A 372 0.87 -0.33 -25.51
C LEU A 372 0.26 -0.91 -24.23
N LYS A 373 1.11 -1.08 -23.23
CA LYS A 373 0.74 -1.52 -21.89
C LYS A 373 -0.02 -0.44 -21.15
N GLY A 374 0.30 0.84 -21.34
CA GLY A 374 -0.32 1.94 -20.59
C GLY A 374 0.26 3.32 -20.92
N ILE A 375 0.02 4.28 -20.01
CA ILE A 375 0.62 5.63 -20.06
C ILE A 375 1.87 5.62 -19.19
N ARG A 376 2.92 6.34 -19.61
CA ARG A 376 4.16 6.50 -18.84
C ARG A 376 3.94 7.46 -17.65
N ALA A 377 4.62 7.23 -16.53
CA ALA A 377 4.45 7.98 -15.28
C ALA A 377 4.64 9.49 -15.47
N THR A 378 5.63 9.88 -16.26
CA THR A 378 5.87 11.27 -16.67
C THR A 378 4.62 11.89 -17.31
N THR A 379 3.96 11.16 -18.21
CA THR A 379 2.74 11.63 -18.88
C THR A 379 1.51 11.59 -17.98
N ILE A 380 1.41 10.62 -17.06
CA ILE A 380 0.35 10.62 -16.03
C ILE A 380 0.44 11.89 -15.19
N ARG A 381 1.64 12.29 -14.75
CA ARG A 381 1.87 13.56 -14.03
C ARG A 381 1.40 14.76 -14.84
N LEU A 382 1.75 14.82 -16.11
CA LEU A 382 1.36 15.92 -16.99
C LEU A 382 -0.17 15.97 -17.18
N ILE A 383 -0.84 14.83 -17.33
CA ILE A 383 -2.31 14.76 -17.38
C ILE A 383 -2.91 15.34 -16.10
N ARG A 384 -2.41 14.90 -14.93
CA ARG A 384 -2.89 15.35 -13.61
C ARG A 384 -2.71 16.85 -13.40
N LYS A 385 -1.53 17.38 -13.74
CA LYS A 385 -1.22 18.81 -13.64
C LYS A 385 -2.18 19.68 -14.48
N ASN A 386 -2.62 19.16 -15.63
CA ASN A 386 -3.42 19.88 -16.61
C ASN A 386 -4.92 19.54 -16.58
N LEU A 387 -5.42 18.80 -15.58
CA LEU A 387 -6.86 18.49 -15.47
C LEU A 387 -7.74 19.76 -15.44
N HIS A 388 -7.23 20.85 -14.89
CA HIS A 388 -7.92 22.14 -14.81
C HIS A 388 -8.24 22.75 -16.20
N LYS A 389 -7.57 22.29 -17.28
CA LYS A 389 -7.89 22.67 -18.66
C LYS A 389 -9.17 22.05 -19.20
N ILE A 390 -9.72 21.05 -18.52
CA ILE A 390 -11.04 20.49 -18.82
C ILE A 390 -12.10 21.36 -18.12
N ASP A 391 -12.26 22.57 -18.63
CA ASP A 391 -13.20 23.57 -18.13
C ASP A 391 -14.54 23.54 -18.92
N ALA A 392 -15.38 24.55 -18.74
CA ALA A 392 -16.66 24.64 -19.45
C ALA A 392 -16.47 24.75 -20.96
N ALA A 393 -15.50 25.56 -21.42
CA ALA A 393 -15.21 25.74 -22.84
C ALA A 393 -14.70 24.44 -23.48
N PHE A 394 -13.89 23.67 -22.75
CA PHE A 394 -13.46 22.34 -23.21
C PHE A 394 -14.65 21.38 -23.40
N ARG A 395 -15.61 21.38 -22.47
CA ARG A 395 -16.81 20.52 -22.52
C ARG A 395 -17.78 20.94 -23.64
N GLU A 396 -17.81 22.22 -24.00
CA GLU A 396 -18.59 22.72 -25.14
C GLU A 396 -17.90 22.49 -26.49
N ASN A 397 -16.60 22.16 -26.49
CA ASN A 397 -15.83 21.93 -27.70
C ASN A 397 -16.31 20.68 -28.46
N LYS A 398 -16.85 20.88 -29.66
CA LYS A 398 -17.34 19.80 -30.54
C LYS A 398 -16.29 18.72 -30.84
N MET A 399 -15.01 19.11 -30.91
CA MET A 399 -13.92 18.15 -31.12
C MET A 399 -13.66 17.28 -29.89
N ALA A 400 -13.76 17.84 -28.68
CA ALA A 400 -13.66 17.05 -27.45
C ALA A 400 -14.81 16.03 -27.36
N ASN A 401 -16.03 16.47 -27.65
CA ASN A 401 -17.22 15.61 -27.67
C ASN A 401 -17.09 14.51 -28.72
N ARG A 402 -16.57 14.83 -29.91
CA ARG A 402 -16.29 13.85 -30.95
C ARG A 402 -15.23 12.83 -30.51
N LEU A 403 -14.15 13.27 -29.85
CA LEU A 403 -13.11 12.37 -29.34
C LEU A 403 -13.64 11.42 -28.28
N PHE A 404 -14.47 11.93 -27.37
CA PHE A 404 -15.07 11.10 -26.32
C PHE A 404 -16.02 10.04 -26.90
N ILE A 405 -16.90 10.43 -27.83
CA ILE A 405 -17.76 9.45 -28.53
C ILE A 405 -16.93 8.46 -29.35
N GLU A 406 -15.85 8.90 -30.00
CA GLU A 406 -14.95 8.01 -30.72
C GLU A 406 -14.27 6.98 -29.80
N LEU A 407 -13.95 7.36 -28.56
CA LEU A 407 -13.45 6.45 -27.52
C LEU A 407 -14.48 5.36 -27.19
N LEU A 408 -15.76 5.71 -27.11
CA LEU A 408 -16.86 4.77 -26.87
C LEU A 408 -17.20 3.90 -28.10
N ARG A 409 -16.78 4.30 -29.30
CA ARG A 409 -16.95 3.53 -30.53
C ARG A 409 -15.87 2.49 -30.80
N GLN A 410 -14.76 2.52 -30.07
CA GLN A 410 -13.66 1.60 -30.36
C GLN A 410 -14.10 0.13 -30.11
N PRO A 411 -13.70 -0.82 -30.98
CA PRO A 411 -14.12 -2.21 -30.84
C PRO A 411 -13.56 -2.88 -29.58
N CYS A 412 -12.44 -2.37 -29.05
CA CYS A 412 -11.76 -2.92 -27.89
C CYS A 412 -11.23 -1.82 -26.96
N GLY A 413 -10.99 -2.18 -25.69
CA GLY A 413 -10.28 -1.33 -24.72
C GLY A 413 -11.10 -0.22 -24.08
N ILE A 414 -12.40 -0.09 -24.37
CA ILE A 414 -13.31 0.90 -23.77
C ILE A 414 -13.26 0.84 -22.24
N THR A 415 -13.56 -0.32 -21.65
CA THR A 415 -13.59 -0.48 -20.19
C THR A 415 -12.25 -0.13 -19.56
N THR A 416 -11.15 -0.61 -20.13
CA THR A 416 -9.79 -0.36 -19.60
C THR A 416 -9.44 1.13 -19.64
N GLN A 417 -9.79 1.83 -20.73
CA GLN A 417 -9.50 3.26 -20.81
C GLN A 417 -10.41 4.11 -19.94
N LEU A 418 -11.71 3.79 -19.83
CA LEU A 418 -12.60 4.51 -18.91
C LEU A 418 -12.14 4.36 -17.45
N ARG A 419 -11.67 3.16 -17.05
CA ARG A 419 -11.05 2.94 -15.73
C ARG A 419 -9.79 3.78 -15.53
N ARG A 420 -8.92 3.89 -16.53
CA ARG A 420 -7.75 4.79 -16.47
C ARG A 420 -8.14 6.26 -16.42
N MET A 421 -9.13 6.67 -17.21
CA MET A 421 -9.67 8.02 -17.16
C MET A 421 -10.24 8.34 -15.77
N ASN A 422 -10.91 7.39 -15.11
CA ASN A 422 -11.35 7.54 -13.72
C ASN A 422 -10.15 7.69 -12.77
N ARG A 423 -9.21 6.75 -12.80
CA ARG A 423 -8.01 6.74 -11.94
C ARG A 423 -7.17 8.02 -12.08
N TYR A 424 -7.05 8.54 -13.30
CA TYR A 424 -6.30 9.77 -13.58
C TYR A 424 -7.15 11.04 -13.41
N GLY A 425 -8.44 10.93 -13.09
CA GLY A 425 -9.34 12.06 -12.84
C GLY A 425 -9.87 12.76 -14.10
N VAL A 426 -9.49 12.28 -15.29
CA VAL A 426 -9.95 12.83 -16.57
C VAL A 426 -11.45 12.63 -16.75
N LEU A 427 -11.99 11.49 -16.33
CA LEU A 427 -13.43 11.21 -16.47
C LEU A 427 -14.28 12.15 -15.60
N ALA A 428 -13.87 12.37 -14.35
CA ALA A 428 -14.52 13.32 -13.44
C ALA A 428 -14.40 14.77 -13.93
N ALA A 429 -13.22 15.15 -14.43
CA ALA A 429 -13.03 16.48 -15.01
C ALA A 429 -13.90 16.69 -16.26
N TYR A 430 -14.06 15.67 -17.10
CA TYR A 430 -14.83 15.78 -18.34
C TYR A 430 -16.35 15.67 -18.13
N LEU A 431 -16.81 14.84 -17.19
CA LEU A 431 -18.22 14.62 -16.86
C LEU A 431 -18.53 15.09 -15.43
N PRO A 432 -19.06 16.32 -15.24
CA PRO A 432 -19.36 16.85 -13.91
C PRO A 432 -20.33 15.98 -13.09
N CYS A 433 -21.30 15.32 -13.74
CA CYS A 433 -22.18 14.36 -13.09
C CYS A 433 -21.42 13.14 -12.55
N PHE A 434 -20.38 12.70 -13.26
CA PHE A 434 -19.51 11.62 -12.81
C PHE A 434 -18.63 12.08 -11.63
N ALA A 435 -18.18 13.34 -11.62
CA ALA A 435 -17.42 13.91 -10.50
C ALA A 435 -18.17 13.80 -9.16
N ASN A 436 -19.50 13.92 -9.18
CA ASN A 436 -20.36 13.82 -7.99
C ASN A 436 -20.44 12.41 -7.40
N ILE A 437 -20.04 11.38 -8.15
CA ILE A 437 -20.12 9.98 -7.74
C ILE A 437 -18.74 9.33 -7.53
N VAL A 438 -17.64 10.05 -7.81
CA VAL A 438 -16.28 9.52 -7.61
C VAL A 438 -16.07 9.16 -6.14
N ALA A 439 -15.64 7.92 -5.91
CA ALA A 439 -15.40 7.37 -4.58
C ALA A 439 -16.61 7.48 -3.64
N ARG A 440 -17.82 7.69 -4.18
CA ARG A 440 -19.04 7.76 -3.38
C ARG A 440 -19.51 6.34 -3.14
N MET A 441 -19.71 5.95 -1.89
CA MET A 441 -20.41 4.71 -1.58
C MET A 441 -21.88 4.98 -1.29
N GLN A 442 -22.70 3.94 -1.38
CA GLN A 442 -24.02 3.91 -0.76
C GLN A 442 -23.91 3.01 0.47
N TYR A 443 -24.30 3.52 1.64
CA TYR A 443 -24.22 2.75 2.88
C TYR A 443 -25.39 1.76 2.99
N ASP A 444 -25.27 0.62 2.32
CA ASP A 444 -26.21 -0.50 2.38
C ASP A 444 -25.52 -1.86 2.15
N LEU A 445 -26.26 -2.95 2.39
CA LEU A 445 -25.74 -4.33 2.29
C LEU A 445 -25.77 -4.90 0.86
N PHE A 446 -26.31 -4.17 -0.12
CA PHE A 446 -26.47 -4.66 -1.50
C PHE A 446 -25.32 -4.22 -2.41
N HIS A 447 -24.70 -3.08 -2.11
CA HIS A 447 -23.59 -2.57 -2.90
C HIS A 447 -22.26 -3.12 -2.41
N ILE A 448 -21.40 -3.48 -3.37
CA ILE A 448 -20.03 -3.95 -3.11
C ILE A 448 -19.01 -2.91 -3.59
N TYR A 449 -19.42 -1.99 -4.48
CA TYR A 449 -18.54 -1.00 -5.10
C TYR A 449 -19.01 0.43 -4.81
N THR A 450 -18.08 1.39 -4.86
CA THR A 450 -18.43 2.80 -4.99
C THR A 450 -19.22 3.04 -6.29
N VAL A 451 -20.06 4.08 -6.33
CA VAL A 451 -21.00 4.36 -7.41
C VAL A 451 -20.29 4.57 -8.75
N ASP A 452 -19.14 5.25 -8.77
CA ASP A 452 -18.29 5.39 -9.95
C ASP A 452 -17.79 4.04 -10.48
N GLU A 453 -17.27 3.19 -9.61
CA GLU A 453 -16.77 1.87 -9.99
C GLU A 453 -17.88 0.90 -10.39
N HIS A 454 -19.02 0.96 -9.71
CA HIS A 454 -20.22 0.24 -10.11
C HIS A 454 -20.66 0.67 -11.50
N THR A 455 -20.66 1.97 -11.80
CA THR A 455 -20.97 2.50 -13.15
C THR A 455 -20.01 1.93 -14.19
N LEU A 456 -18.71 1.89 -13.92
CA LEU A 456 -17.71 1.31 -14.82
C LEU A 456 -17.85 -0.22 -14.97
N PHE A 457 -18.31 -0.90 -13.92
CA PHE A 457 -18.62 -2.33 -13.94
C PHE A 457 -19.86 -2.63 -14.79
N VAL A 458 -20.90 -1.80 -14.70
CA VAL A 458 -22.09 -1.87 -15.57
C VAL A 458 -21.67 -1.69 -17.03
N ILE A 459 -20.87 -0.68 -17.34
CA ILE A 459 -20.36 -0.46 -18.71
C ILE A 459 -19.57 -1.69 -19.21
N ARG A 460 -18.75 -2.31 -18.35
CA ARG A 460 -18.05 -3.56 -18.71
C ARG A 460 -19.03 -4.68 -19.05
N ASN A 461 -20.07 -4.88 -18.25
CA ASN A 461 -21.04 -5.95 -18.48
C ASN A 461 -21.86 -5.69 -19.75
N LEU A 462 -22.28 -4.45 -20.01
CA LEU A 462 -22.93 -4.07 -21.26
C LEU A 462 -22.03 -4.34 -22.48
N ARG A 463 -20.72 -4.06 -22.36
CA ARG A 463 -19.77 -4.37 -23.43
C ARG A 463 -19.60 -5.86 -23.68
N ARG A 464 -19.76 -6.74 -22.68
CA ARG A 464 -19.73 -8.20 -22.91
C ARG A 464 -20.86 -8.65 -23.83
N PHE A 465 -22.01 -7.97 -23.81
CA PHE A 465 -23.10 -8.24 -24.76
C PHE A 465 -22.70 -7.99 -26.21
N SER A 466 -21.68 -7.16 -26.46
CA SER A 466 -21.20 -6.88 -27.83
C SER A 466 -20.10 -7.83 -28.32
N ILE A 467 -19.60 -8.74 -27.48
CA ILE A 467 -18.41 -9.54 -27.76
C ILE A 467 -18.81 -11.01 -27.88
N ASP A 468 -18.58 -11.60 -29.05
CA ASP A 468 -18.94 -13.00 -29.35
C ASP A 468 -18.33 -14.00 -28.36
N ALA A 469 -17.12 -13.74 -27.87
CA ALA A 469 -16.46 -14.59 -26.87
C ALA A 469 -17.22 -14.69 -25.53
N HIS A 470 -18.18 -13.80 -25.27
CA HIS A 470 -19.03 -13.80 -24.08
C HIS A 470 -20.50 -14.15 -24.41
N TYR A 471 -20.80 -14.59 -25.64
CA TYR A 471 -22.15 -14.90 -26.09
C TYR A 471 -22.89 -15.86 -25.15
N ASP A 472 -22.22 -16.95 -24.76
CA ASP A 472 -22.81 -18.04 -23.98
C ASP A 472 -23.25 -17.61 -22.58
N GLU A 473 -22.74 -16.49 -22.06
CA GLU A 473 -23.10 -15.99 -20.74
C GLU A 473 -24.54 -15.46 -20.69
N LEU A 474 -24.93 -14.66 -21.71
CA LEU A 474 -26.24 -14.02 -21.82
C LEU A 474 -26.68 -13.89 -23.31
N PRO A 475 -27.05 -15.00 -23.98
CA PRO A 475 -27.36 -15.03 -25.42
C PRO A 475 -28.48 -14.07 -25.86
N PHE A 476 -29.49 -13.91 -25.01
CA PHE A 476 -30.61 -13.00 -25.27
C PHE A 476 -30.16 -11.53 -25.27
N CYS A 477 -29.37 -11.12 -24.27
CA CYS A 477 -28.85 -9.76 -24.18
C CYS A 477 -27.92 -9.43 -25.35
N HIS A 478 -27.08 -10.37 -25.78
CA HIS A 478 -26.23 -10.22 -26.97
C HIS A 478 -27.07 -9.96 -28.23
N SER A 479 -28.09 -10.79 -28.45
CA SER A 479 -28.98 -10.66 -29.61
C SER A 479 -29.69 -9.31 -29.66
N ILE A 480 -30.16 -8.82 -28.51
CA ILE A 480 -30.78 -7.48 -28.40
C ILE A 480 -29.75 -6.37 -28.62
N PHE A 481 -28.54 -6.50 -28.06
CA PHE A 481 -27.49 -5.49 -28.20
C PHE A 481 -27.13 -5.24 -29.67
N LEU A 482 -27.05 -6.30 -30.48
CA LEU A 482 -26.77 -6.20 -31.92
C LEU A 482 -27.85 -5.43 -32.71
N LEU A 483 -29.07 -5.30 -32.17
CA LEU A 483 -30.15 -4.52 -32.79
C LEU A 483 -30.05 -3.02 -32.49
N ILE A 484 -29.19 -2.60 -31.56
CA ILE A 484 -29.04 -1.19 -31.16
C ILE A 484 -28.23 -0.45 -32.25
N PRO A 485 -28.79 0.55 -32.94
CA PRO A 485 -28.10 1.18 -34.08
C PRO A 485 -26.87 2.01 -33.70
N LYS A 486 -26.85 2.59 -32.49
CA LYS A 486 -25.79 3.45 -31.98
C LYS A 486 -25.55 3.17 -30.49
N PRO A 487 -24.95 2.02 -30.15
CA PRO A 487 -24.78 1.60 -28.76
C PRO A 487 -23.82 2.50 -27.96
N GLU A 488 -23.09 3.40 -28.63
CA GLU A 488 -22.20 4.38 -27.99
C GLU A 488 -22.89 5.64 -27.45
N LEU A 489 -24.18 5.86 -27.74
CA LEU A 489 -24.93 7.09 -27.41
C LEU A 489 -25.83 6.94 -26.18
#